data_AF-A0A7X2ZVD6-F1
#
_entry.id   AF-A0A7X2ZVD6-F1
#
_cell.length_a   1.000
_cell.length_b   1.000
_cell.length_c   1.000
_cell.angle_alpha   90.00
_cell.angle_beta   90.00
_cell.angle_gamma   90.00
#
_symmetry.space_group_name_H-M   'P 1'
#
loop_
_entity.id
_entity.type
_entity.pdbx_description
1 polymer ?
#
loop_
_entity_poly.entity_id
_entity_poly.type
_entity_poly.pdbx_seq_one_letter_code
_entity_poly.pdbx_strand_id
1 'polypeptide(L)'
;MELTKIDQELQSLLSSNLDSGIDSWLHEKLEQIISSSSTKDLYMTYSLLASKIDSSVILNLSEDTDEVTQYLKTQHATTLQVARIYLLIKVLKANGDFFVPKVANLIQVADTGELETFLKYLVLLPNAENYKQTAVEALRTNIATIFEAISMQNPYPAKYFNDQQWNQMFLKAAFMQLDLSTILSIDERANKDLARIISDYAHERWAASREIEPLFWRPVAAFLDENLLQDMERLFASDNPVENKVAALCCLNSEEPKAKELLAKHPKLKAQVENKTITWKNIKD
;
A
#
# COMPACT_ATOMS: atom_id res chain seq x y z
N MET A 1 3.34 4.17 -13.48
CA MET A 1 4.06 5.36 -13.00
C MET A 1 5.43 5.47 -13.63
N GLU A 2 5.52 6.21 -14.73
CA GLU A 2 6.79 6.60 -15.33
C GLU A 2 7.40 7.76 -14.51
N LEU A 3 8.56 7.53 -13.90
CA LEU A 3 9.21 8.44 -12.94
C LEU A 3 10.11 9.51 -13.59
N THR A 4 10.06 9.67 -14.91
CA THR A 4 11.06 10.46 -15.66
C THR A 4 11.00 11.96 -15.36
N LYS A 5 9.86 12.50 -14.90
CA LYS A 5 9.68 13.93 -14.57
C LYS A 5 9.25 14.23 -13.13
N ILE A 6 9.22 13.22 -12.27
CA ILE A 6 8.68 13.36 -10.91
C ILE A 6 9.33 14.48 -10.09
N ASP A 7 10.64 14.73 -10.25
CA ASP A 7 11.30 15.79 -9.50
C ASP A 7 10.87 17.19 -9.95
N GLN A 8 10.56 17.38 -11.24
CA GLN A 8 10.05 18.65 -11.76
C GLN A 8 8.61 18.89 -11.28
N GLU A 9 7.78 17.84 -11.30
CA GLU A 9 6.40 17.89 -10.81
C GLU A 9 6.35 18.24 -9.31
N LEU A 10 7.12 17.52 -8.48
CA LEU A 10 7.18 17.81 -7.04
C LEU A 10 7.79 19.18 -6.75
N GLN A 11 8.78 19.63 -7.54
CA GLN A 11 9.32 20.98 -7.41
C GLN A 11 8.24 22.04 -7.68
N SER A 12 7.50 21.91 -8.77
CA SER A 12 6.42 22.84 -9.11
C SER A 12 5.31 22.86 -8.04
N LEU A 13 4.98 21.69 -7.48
CA LEU A 13 4.02 21.57 -6.38
C LEU A 13 4.53 22.25 -5.10
N LEU A 14 5.82 22.10 -4.78
CA LEU A 14 6.39 22.72 -3.59
C LEU A 14 6.49 24.24 -3.72
N SER A 15 6.93 24.76 -4.86
CA SER A 15 7.01 26.21 -5.09
C SER A 15 5.65 26.92 -5.04
N SER A 16 4.55 26.21 -5.28
CA SER A 16 3.18 26.75 -5.13
C SER A 16 2.58 26.58 -3.73
N ASN A 17 3.20 25.77 -2.86
CA ASN A 17 2.69 25.41 -1.54
C ASN A 17 3.57 25.83 -0.36
N LEU A 18 4.81 26.25 -0.62
CA LEU A 18 5.75 26.73 0.38
C LEU A 18 5.82 28.26 0.39
N ASP A 19 6.13 28.81 1.57
CA ASP A 19 6.61 30.19 1.64
C ASP A 19 7.91 30.34 0.85
N SER A 20 8.05 31.46 0.14
CA SER A 20 9.20 31.74 -0.73
C SER A 20 10.56 31.63 -0.02
N GLY A 21 10.62 31.96 1.29
CA GLY A 21 11.83 31.82 2.09
C GLY A 21 12.15 30.36 2.43
N ILE A 22 11.13 29.52 2.67
CA ILE A 22 11.32 28.09 2.89
C ILE A 22 11.73 27.39 1.60
N ASP A 23 11.10 27.73 0.48
CA ASP A 23 11.43 27.18 -0.84
C ASP A 23 12.89 27.50 -1.22
N SER A 24 13.30 28.76 -1.05
CA SER A 24 14.69 29.19 -1.30
C SER A 24 15.68 28.45 -0.39
N TRP A 25 15.37 28.33 0.91
CA TRP A 25 16.20 27.60 1.87
C TRP A 25 16.37 26.12 1.49
N LEU A 26 15.31 25.45 1.03
CA LEU A 26 15.38 24.05 0.62
C LEU A 26 16.27 23.88 -0.61
N HIS A 27 16.16 24.77 -1.59
CA HIS A 27 17.02 24.77 -2.79
C HIS A 27 18.49 25.00 -2.43
N GLU A 28 18.81 25.98 -1.59
CA GLU A 28 20.17 26.24 -1.10
C GLU A 28 20.75 25.01 -0.37
N LYS A 29 19.95 24.36 0.49
CA LYS A 29 20.38 23.16 1.20
C LYS A 29 20.64 21.99 0.26
N LEU A 30 19.80 21.80 -0.74
CA LEU A 30 19.99 20.78 -1.78
C LEU A 30 21.30 21.00 -2.54
N GLU A 31 21.58 22.22 -2.99
CA GLU A 31 22.83 22.54 -3.67
C GLU A 31 24.05 22.28 -2.79
N GLN A 32 23.98 22.69 -1.51
CA GLN A 32 25.04 22.42 -0.54
C GLN A 32 25.26 20.91 -0.34
N ILE A 33 24.21 20.13 -0.12
CA ILE A 33 24.29 18.68 0.12
C ILE A 33 24.91 17.97 -1.08
N ILE A 34 24.46 18.30 -2.29
CA ILE A 34 24.88 17.65 -3.52
C ILE A 34 26.34 18.02 -3.86
N SER A 35 26.68 19.31 -3.86
CA SER A 35 28.03 19.78 -4.21
C SER A 35 29.12 19.26 -3.28
N SER A 36 28.80 19.11 -1.98
CA SER A 36 29.74 18.61 -0.97
C SER A 36 29.61 17.12 -0.67
N SER A 37 28.62 16.42 -1.24
CA SER A 37 28.26 15.04 -0.85
C SER A 37 28.15 14.87 0.67
N SER A 38 27.45 15.79 1.35
CA SER A 38 27.43 15.85 2.82
C SER A 38 26.32 14.98 3.40
N THR A 39 26.69 13.86 4.04
CA THR A 39 25.76 13.01 4.82
C THR A 39 25.15 13.76 6.00
N LYS A 40 25.96 14.56 6.71
CA LYS A 40 25.52 15.34 7.87
C LYS A 40 24.43 16.33 7.48
N ASP A 41 24.65 17.08 6.40
CA ASP A 41 23.68 18.09 5.97
C ASP A 41 22.41 17.45 5.42
N LEU A 42 22.49 16.28 4.76
CA LEU A 42 21.30 15.52 4.38
C LEU A 42 20.43 15.18 5.60
N TYR A 43 21.03 14.59 6.64
CA TYR A 43 20.29 14.13 7.82
C TYR A 43 19.68 15.30 8.57
N MET A 44 20.49 16.35 8.81
CA MET A 44 20.03 17.56 9.47
C MET A 44 18.91 18.25 8.69
N THR A 45 19.03 18.35 7.37
CA THR A 45 18.01 19.02 6.53
C THR A 45 16.71 18.24 6.53
N TYR A 46 16.76 16.90 6.42
CA TYR A 46 15.58 16.04 6.44
C TYR A 46 14.76 16.19 7.72
N SER A 47 15.44 16.26 8.88
CA SER A 47 14.78 16.48 10.17
C SER A 47 14.34 17.93 10.39
N LEU A 48 15.17 18.91 9.99
CA LEU A 48 14.84 20.34 10.14
C LEU A 48 13.63 20.79 9.33
N LEU A 49 13.25 20.06 8.28
CA LEU A 49 12.01 20.35 7.52
C LEU A 49 10.78 20.42 8.44
N ALA A 50 10.69 19.56 9.47
CA ALA A 50 9.56 19.58 10.41
C ALA A 50 9.52 20.82 11.31
N SER A 51 10.66 21.50 11.52
CA SER A 51 10.70 22.79 12.23
C SER A 51 10.32 23.99 11.36
N LYS A 52 10.25 23.78 10.05
CA LYS A 52 10.04 24.84 9.05
C LYS A 52 8.66 24.75 8.40
N ILE A 53 8.15 23.54 8.20
CA ILE A 53 6.90 23.28 7.50
C ILE A 53 5.93 22.64 8.48
N ASP A 54 4.76 23.25 8.63
CA ASP A 54 3.68 22.71 9.46
C ASP A 54 3.19 21.37 8.88
N SER A 55 3.29 20.31 9.70
CA SER A 55 2.88 18.96 9.34
C SER A 55 1.38 18.81 9.04
N SER A 56 0.54 19.76 9.48
CA SER A 56 -0.91 19.72 9.30
C SER A 56 -1.39 20.35 7.98
N VAL A 57 -0.50 21.06 7.27
CA VAL A 57 -0.84 21.70 6.01
C VAL A 57 -0.90 20.66 4.90
N ILE A 58 -2.13 20.34 4.49
CA ILE A 58 -2.40 19.49 3.33
C ILE A 58 -1.90 20.20 2.08
N LEU A 59 -1.21 19.46 1.22
CA LEU A 59 -0.71 19.97 -0.05
C LEU A 59 -1.89 20.37 -0.95
N ASN A 60 -1.90 21.61 -1.42
CA ASN A 60 -2.85 22.06 -2.43
C ASN A 60 -2.45 21.49 -3.79
N LEU A 61 -3.14 20.42 -4.17
CA LEU A 61 -2.97 19.74 -5.44
C LEU A 61 -3.95 20.34 -6.45
N SER A 62 -3.43 20.79 -7.60
CA SER A 62 -4.25 21.21 -8.73
C SER A 62 -5.13 20.05 -9.24
N GLU A 63 -6.14 20.34 -10.05
CA GLU A 63 -7.00 19.31 -10.66
C GLU A 63 -6.28 18.39 -11.66
N ASP A 64 -4.97 18.57 -11.85
CA ASP A 64 -4.20 17.78 -12.79
C ASP A 64 -4.30 16.26 -12.53
N THR A 65 -4.30 15.51 -13.62
CA THR A 65 -4.80 14.11 -13.66
C THR A 65 -3.70 13.06 -13.71
N ASP A 66 -2.43 13.45 -13.54
CA ASP A 66 -1.32 12.51 -13.60
C ASP A 66 -1.31 11.53 -12.40
N GLU A 67 -0.69 10.37 -12.60
CA GLU A 67 -0.68 9.29 -11.60
C GLU A 67 -0.04 9.69 -10.27
N VAL A 68 0.99 10.56 -10.27
CA VAL A 68 1.68 11.00 -9.06
C VAL A 68 0.77 11.92 -8.26
N THR A 69 0.17 12.92 -8.92
CA THR A 69 -0.78 13.84 -8.27
C THR A 69 -1.98 13.09 -7.69
N GLN A 70 -2.53 12.11 -8.41
CA GLN A 70 -3.60 11.25 -7.88
C GLN A 70 -3.14 10.45 -6.67
N TYR A 71 -1.93 9.88 -6.72
CA TYR A 71 -1.36 9.14 -5.58
C TYR A 71 -1.19 10.01 -4.33
N LEU A 72 -0.62 11.22 -4.49
CA LEU A 72 -0.48 12.20 -3.40
C LEU A 72 -1.84 12.59 -2.82
N LYS A 73 -2.87 12.73 -3.67
CA LYS A 73 -4.24 13.06 -3.25
C LYS A 73 -4.87 11.92 -2.45
N THR A 74 -4.77 10.68 -2.93
CA THR A 74 -5.24 9.47 -2.24
C THR A 74 -4.57 9.30 -0.87
N GLN A 75 -3.30 9.64 -0.78
CA GLN A 75 -2.52 9.56 0.46
C GLN A 75 -2.71 10.76 1.40
N HIS A 76 -3.53 11.75 1.02
CA HIS A 76 -3.70 13.02 1.74
C HIS A 76 -2.36 13.70 2.07
N ALA A 77 -1.48 13.79 1.07
CA ALA A 77 -0.12 14.26 1.25
C ALA A 77 -0.05 15.66 1.87
N THR A 78 0.82 15.82 2.86
CA THR A 78 1.11 17.12 3.46
C THR A 78 2.31 17.77 2.77
N THR A 79 2.41 19.10 2.85
CA THR A 79 3.53 19.83 2.25
C THR A 79 4.88 19.37 2.84
N LEU A 80 4.92 19.04 4.13
CA LEU A 80 6.11 18.49 4.80
C LEU A 80 6.54 17.14 4.21
N GLN A 81 5.57 16.24 3.99
CA GLN A 81 5.84 14.92 3.41
C GLN A 81 6.43 15.04 2.02
N VAL A 82 5.83 15.89 1.17
CA VAL A 82 6.33 16.09 -0.20
C VAL A 82 7.70 16.77 -0.22
N ALA A 83 7.97 17.73 0.67
CA ALA A 83 9.28 18.36 0.76
C ALA A 83 10.39 17.35 1.15
N ARG A 84 10.09 16.44 2.09
CA ARG A 84 11.00 15.35 2.48
C ARG A 84 11.28 14.41 1.31
N ILE A 85 10.25 13.99 0.59
CA ILE A 85 10.41 13.06 -0.54
C ILE A 85 11.13 13.73 -1.71
N TYR A 86 10.83 15.00 -1.99
CA TYR A 86 11.57 15.79 -2.98
C TYR A 86 13.05 15.88 -2.64
N LEU A 87 13.41 16.18 -1.39
CA LEU A 87 14.81 16.19 -0.92
C LEU A 87 15.51 14.86 -1.23
N LEU A 88 14.88 13.73 -0.88
CA LEU A 88 15.42 12.40 -1.14
C LEU A 88 15.57 12.11 -2.64
N ILE A 89 14.57 12.44 -3.46
CA ILE A 89 14.62 12.25 -4.92
C ILE A 89 15.79 13.03 -5.52
N LYS A 90 15.98 14.30 -5.16
CA LYS A 90 17.04 15.14 -5.74
C LYS A 90 18.43 14.63 -5.39
N VAL A 91 18.70 14.24 -4.14
CA VAL A 91 20.02 13.72 -3.77
C VAL A 91 20.29 12.36 -4.43
N LEU A 92 19.28 11.48 -4.50
CA LEU A 92 19.42 10.17 -5.15
C LEU A 92 19.62 10.26 -6.66
N LYS A 93 18.95 11.20 -7.35
CA LYS A 93 19.19 11.48 -8.77
C LYS A 93 20.58 12.08 -9.02
N ALA A 94 21.08 12.91 -8.10
CA ALA A 94 22.36 13.58 -8.26
C ALA A 94 23.57 12.64 -8.09
N ASN A 95 23.54 11.75 -7.08
CA ASN A 95 24.60 10.78 -6.85
C ASN A 95 24.09 9.55 -6.09
N GLY A 96 23.43 8.63 -6.81
CA GLY A 96 22.84 7.42 -6.23
C GLY A 96 23.84 6.55 -5.48
N ASP A 97 25.05 6.36 -6.04
CA ASP A 97 26.09 5.52 -5.43
C ASP A 97 26.49 6.01 -4.04
N PHE A 98 26.57 7.33 -3.87
CA PHE A 98 26.85 7.92 -2.56
C PHE A 98 25.63 7.93 -1.65
N PHE A 99 24.47 8.39 -2.14
CA PHE A 99 23.34 8.72 -1.26
C PHE A 99 22.44 7.54 -0.91
N VAL A 100 22.33 6.49 -1.73
CA VAL A 100 21.50 5.29 -1.41
C VAL A 100 21.82 4.71 -0.03
N PRO A 101 23.08 4.37 0.31
CA PRO A 101 23.39 3.85 1.65
C PRO A 101 23.16 4.90 2.76
N LYS A 102 23.25 6.20 2.45
CA LYS A 102 23.01 7.26 3.45
C LYS A 102 21.53 7.43 3.76
N VAL A 103 20.68 7.36 2.75
CA VAL A 103 19.22 7.37 2.94
C VAL A 103 18.79 6.12 3.72
N ALA A 104 19.32 4.94 3.40
CA ALA A 104 19.02 3.73 4.16
C ALA A 104 19.36 3.89 5.66
N ASN A 105 20.54 4.43 5.97
CA ASN A 105 20.96 4.71 7.34
C ASN A 105 20.11 5.81 8.02
N LEU A 106 19.70 6.85 7.29
CA LEU A 106 18.83 7.91 7.81
C LEU A 106 17.50 7.32 8.31
N ILE A 107 16.89 6.45 7.50
CA ILE A 107 15.59 5.87 7.81
C ILE A 107 15.64 4.87 8.98
N GLN A 108 16.79 4.23 9.22
CA GLN A 108 16.96 3.37 10.40
C GLN A 108 16.86 4.11 11.73
N VAL A 109 17.17 5.40 11.75
CA VAL A 109 17.13 6.25 12.97
C VAL A 109 16.05 7.33 12.89
N ALA A 110 15.21 7.28 11.87
CA ALA A 110 14.13 8.22 11.65
C ALA A 110 13.10 8.17 12.78
N ASP A 111 12.51 9.32 13.08
CA ASP A 111 11.31 9.35 13.90
C ASP A 111 10.10 8.71 13.19
N THR A 112 8.99 8.52 13.91
CA THR A 112 7.79 7.89 13.35
C THR A 112 7.24 8.64 12.13
N GLY A 113 7.23 9.97 12.14
CA GLY A 113 6.69 10.76 11.03
C GLY A 113 7.61 10.77 9.81
N GLU A 114 8.92 10.77 10.04
CA GLU A 114 9.96 10.60 9.04
C GLU A 114 9.89 9.23 8.35
N LEU A 115 9.75 8.16 9.12
CA LEU A 115 9.61 6.80 8.61
C LEU A 115 8.26 6.60 7.89
N GLU A 116 7.17 7.10 8.45
CA GLU A 116 5.85 7.07 7.80
C GLU A 116 5.91 7.75 6.43
N THR A 117 6.47 8.96 6.37
CA THR A 117 6.66 9.71 5.11
C THR A 117 7.44 8.88 4.10
N PHE A 118 8.58 8.32 4.51
CA PHE A 118 9.44 7.54 3.64
C PHE A 118 8.70 6.32 3.07
N LEU A 119 8.02 5.52 3.92
CA LEU A 119 7.33 4.31 3.49
C LEU A 119 6.14 4.61 2.57
N LYS A 120 5.34 5.63 2.91
CA LYS A 120 4.15 6.06 2.15
C LYS A 120 4.50 6.44 0.71
N TYR A 121 5.63 7.09 0.49
CA TYR A 121 6.03 7.56 -0.83
C TYR A 121 7.27 6.85 -1.40
N LEU A 122 7.66 5.70 -0.82
CA LEU A 122 8.87 4.98 -1.20
C LEU A 122 8.89 4.65 -2.70
N VAL A 123 7.74 4.32 -3.28
CA VAL A 123 7.58 4.01 -4.70
C VAL A 123 7.96 5.16 -5.64
N LEU A 124 7.97 6.40 -5.13
CA LEU A 124 8.35 7.60 -5.87
C LEU A 124 9.88 7.78 -5.98
N LEU A 125 10.67 7.10 -5.13
CA LEU A 125 12.12 7.27 -5.10
C LEU A 125 12.80 6.60 -6.32
N PRO A 126 13.90 7.18 -6.83
CA PRO A 126 14.74 6.52 -7.84
C PRO A 126 15.24 5.17 -7.32
N ASN A 127 15.10 4.12 -8.14
CA ASN A 127 15.52 2.75 -7.78
C ASN A 127 14.96 2.29 -6.43
N ALA A 128 13.67 2.51 -6.18
CA ALA A 128 13.00 2.22 -4.90
C ALA A 128 13.18 0.78 -4.38
N GLU A 129 13.50 -0.19 -5.25
CA GLU A 129 13.86 -1.57 -4.87
C GLU A 129 15.08 -1.63 -3.94
N ASN A 130 16.00 -0.66 -4.01
CA ASN A 130 17.17 -0.57 -3.13
C ASN A 130 16.80 -0.54 -1.64
N TYR A 131 15.57 -0.14 -1.30
CA TYR A 131 15.08 -0.04 0.08
C TYR A 131 14.09 -1.15 0.44
N LYS A 132 14.03 -2.23 -0.34
CA LYS A 132 13.11 -3.36 -0.10
C LYS A 132 13.29 -3.96 1.29
N GLN A 133 14.53 -4.04 1.78
CA GLN A 133 14.78 -4.53 3.14
C GLN A 133 14.08 -3.65 4.20
N THR A 134 14.22 -2.33 4.11
CA THR A 134 13.56 -1.37 5.01
C THR A 134 12.03 -1.51 4.96
N ALA A 135 11.45 -1.65 3.75
CA ALA A 135 10.01 -1.85 3.59
C ALA A 135 9.51 -3.17 4.20
N VAL A 136 10.28 -4.25 4.07
CA VAL A 136 9.94 -5.56 4.66
C VAL A 136 10.10 -5.53 6.19
N GLU A 137 11.13 -4.84 6.70
CA GLU A 137 11.32 -4.65 8.14
C GLU A 137 10.16 -3.87 8.77
N ALA A 138 9.62 -2.87 8.05
CA ALA A 138 8.44 -2.13 8.50
C ALA A 138 7.21 -3.02 8.71
N LEU A 139 7.09 -4.16 8.02
CA LEU A 139 6.00 -5.12 8.27
C LEU A 139 6.06 -5.75 9.66
N ARG A 140 7.20 -5.71 10.36
CA ARG A 140 7.33 -6.29 11.71
C ARG A 140 6.87 -5.36 12.83
N THR A 141 6.63 -4.09 12.55
CA THR A 141 6.19 -3.10 13.54
C THR A 141 4.79 -3.39 14.10
N ASN A 142 4.52 -3.03 15.36
CA ASN A 142 3.15 -3.00 15.91
C ASN A 142 2.54 -1.58 15.87
N ILE A 143 3.27 -0.60 15.33
CA ILE A 143 2.79 0.77 15.19
C ILE A 143 1.91 0.85 13.94
N ALA A 144 0.60 1.05 14.14
CA ALA A 144 -0.39 1.07 13.05
C ALA A 144 -0.02 2.04 11.92
N THR A 145 0.37 3.27 12.25
CA THR A 145 0.73 4.30 11.26
C THR A 145 1.87 3.88 10.33
N ILE A 146 2.90 3.20 10.85
CA ILE A 146 4.04 2.71 10.07
C ILE A 146 3.62 1.53 9.18
N PHE A 147 2.83 0.60 9.73
CA PHE A 147 2.35 -0.54 8.97
C PHE A 147 1.42 -0.10 7.83
N GLU A 148 0.48 0.81 8.12
CA GLU A 148 -0.44 1.38 7.14
C GLU A 148 0.31 2.13 6.03
N ALA A 149 1.35 2.91 6.38
CA ALA A 149 2.14 3.66 5.40
C ALA A 149 2.71 2.77 4.28
N ILE A 150 3.15 1.56 4.59
CA ILE A 150 3.69 0.64 3.57
C ILE A 150 2.62 -0.25 2.92
N SER A 151 1.49 -0.51 3.58
CA SER A 151 0.54 -1.55 3.16
C SER A 151 -0.78 -1.03 2.59
N MET A 152 -1.22 0.18 2.99
CA MET A 152 -2.53 0.72 2.65
C MET A 152 -2.42 1.77 1.56
N GLN A 153 -3.24 1.61 0.51
CA GLN A 153 -3.26 2.49 -0.66
C GLN A 153 -1.88 2.69 -1.30
N ASN A 154 -0.93 1.77 -1.09
CA ASN A 154 0.46 1.91 -1.49
C ASN A 154 0.79 0.87 -2.59
N PRO A 155 1.27 1.29 -3.78
CA PRO A 155 1.60 0.37 -4.86
C PRO A 155 2.98 -0.30 -4.70
N TYR A 156 3.80 0.12 -3.73
CA TYR A 156 5.15 -0.42 -3.51
C TYR A 156 5.17 -1.94 -3.28
N PRO A 157 4.35 -2.51 -2.37
CA PRO A 157 4.41 -3.94 -2.08
C PRO A 157 4.11 -4.79 -3.31
N ALA A 158 3.10 -4.40 -4.09
CA ALA A 158 2.69 -5.12 -5.29
C ALA A 158 3.83 -5.19 -6.32
N LYS A 159 4.61 -4.12 -6.43
CA LYS A 159 5.72 -4.01 -7.38
C LYS A 159 7.00 -4.73 -6.93
N TYR A 160 7.33 -4.70 -5.64
CA TYR A 160 8.67 -5.11 -5.19
C TYR A 160 8.70 -6.29 -4.20
N PHE A 161 7.61 -6.61 -3.50
CA PHE A 161 7.60 -7.75 -2.59
C PHE A 161 7.50 -9.06 -3.35
N ASN A 162 8.23 -10.08 -2.90
CA ASN A 162 7.96 -11.46 -3.33
C ASN A 162 6.67 -11.98 -2.66
N ASP A 163 6.21 -13.16 -3.06
CA ASP A 163 4.93 -13.70 -2.58
C ASP A 163 4.93 -13.95 -1.07
N GLN A 164 6.05 -14.41 -0.49
CA GLN A 164 6.15 -14.60 0.96
C GLN A 164 5.95 -13.28 1.72
N GLN A 165 6.60 -12.20 1.27
CA GLN A 165 6.52 -10.88 1.88
C GLN A 165 5.12 -10.26 1.70
N TRP A 166 4.54 -10.42 0.51
CA TRP A 166 3.17 -10.03 0.21
C TRP A 166 2.17 -10.73 1.12
N ASN A 167 2.27 -12.06 1.25
CA ASN A 167 1.40 -12.87 2.07
C ASN A 167 1.48 -12.45 3.54
N GLN A 168 2.70 -12.24 4.07
CA GLN A 168 2.89 -11.75 5.44
C GLN A 168 2.23 -10.39 5.68
N MET A 169 2.37 -9.46 4.71
CA MET A 169 1.71 -8.16 4.79
C MET A 169 0.18 -8.30 4.82
N PHE A 170 -0.39 -9.04 3.88
CA PHE A 170 -1.84 -9.21 3.77
C PHE A 170 -2.44 -9.84 5.03
N LEU A 171 -1.83 -10.93 5.52
CA LEU A 171 -2.27 -11.60 6.74
C LEU A 171 -2.17 -10.67 7.95
N LYS A 172 -1.08 -9.92 8.07
CA LYS A 172 -0.91 -8.97 9.18
C LYS A 172 -1.93 -7.84 9.13
N ALA A 173 -2.24 -7.30 7.95
CA ALA A 173 -3.29 -6.29 7.81
C ALA A 173 -4.65 -6.81 8.33
N ALA A 174 -4.99 -8.06 8.00
CA ALA A 174 -6.20 -8.70 8.49
C ALA A 174 -6.17 -8.91 10.02
N PHE A 175 -5.04 -9.37 10.57
CA PHE A 175 -4.88 -9.52 12.02
C PHE A 175 -4.97 -8.19 12.78
N MET A 176 -4.49 -7.10 12.18
CA MET A 176 -4.60 -5.74 12.69
C MET A 176 -6.00 -5.14 12.47
N GLN A 177 -6.92 -5.87 11.83
CA GLN A 177 -8.29 -5.45 11.53
C GLN A 177 -8.35 -4.16 10.70
N LEU A 178 -7.40 -4.00 9.79
CA LEU A 178 -7.37 -2.87 8.86
C LEU A 178 -8.38 -3.08 7.72
N ASP A 179 -8.76 -1.99 7.06
CA ASP A 179 -9.61 -2.06 5.89
C ASP A 179 -8.86 -2.64 4.68
N LEU A 180 -8.98 -3.95 4.49
CA LEU A 180 -8.38 -4.69 3.39
C LEU A 180 -8.82 -4.17 2.01
N SER A 181 -9.91 -3.43 1.90
CA SER A 181 -10.36 -2.85 0.62
C SER A 181 -9.36 -1.84 0.05
N THR A 182 -8.51 -1.27 0.92
CA THR A 182 -7.52 -0.26 0.59
C THR A 182 -6.17 -0.83 0.17
N ILE A 183 -5.95 -2.15 0.33
CA ILE A 183 -4.76 -2.82 -0.21
C ILE A 183 -4.93 -2.90 -1.73
N LEU A 184 -3.94 -2.38 -2.47
CA LEU A 184 -3.95 -2.36 -3.93
C LEU A 184 -3.57 -3.73 -4.52
N SER A 185 -3.92 -4.04 -5.76
CA SER A 185 -3.45 -5.26 -6.47
C SER A 185 -3.68 -6.61 -5.76
N ILE A 186 -4.70 -6.74 -4.89
CA ILE A 186 -5.02 -8.01 -4.20
C ILE A 186 -5.24 -9.16 -5.19
N ASP A 187 -6.00 -8.93 -6.26
CA ASP A 187 -6.33 -9.97 -7.24
C ASP A 187 -5.09 -10.36 -8.08
N GLU A 188 -4.25 -9.37 -8.41
CA GLU A 188 -3.01 -9.56 -9.18
C GLU A 188 -1.95 -10.34 -8.38
N ARG A 189 -1.86 -10.08 -7.07
CA ARG A 189 -0.87 -10.68 -6.17
C ARG A 189 -1.41 -11.89 -5.40
N ALA A 190 -2.63 -12.30 -5.70
CA ALA A 190 -3.17 -13.56 -5.23
C ALA A 190 -2.26 -14.71 -5.66
N ASN A 191 -2.05 -15.68 -4.78
CA ASN A 191 -1.22 -16.84 -5.06
C ASN A 191 -1.73 -18.06 -4.29
N LYS A 192 -1.34 -19.25 -4.74
CA LYS A 192 -1.79 -20.53 -4.16
C LYS A 192 -1.44 -20.67 -2.68
N ASP A 193 -0.26 -20.21 -2.27
CA ASP A 193 0.16 -20.28 -0.86
C ASP A 193 -0.71 -19.37 0.02
N LEU A 194 -1.02 -18.16 -0.45
CA LEU A 194 -1.91 -17.24 0.26
C LEU A 194 -3.32 -17.85 0.40
N ALA A 195 -3.85 -18.43 -0.67
CA ALA A 195 -5.16 -19.06 -0.65
C ALA A 195 -5.23 -20.21 0.38
N ARG A 196 -4.20 -21.06 0.44
CA ARG A 196 -4.10 -22.12 1.45
C ARG A 196 -4.04 -21.54 2.87
N ILE A 197 -3.20 -20.53 3.12
CA ILE A 197 -3.08 -19.93 4.47
C ILE A 197 -4.41 -19.29 4.90
N ILE A 198 -5.15 -18.67 3.97
CA ILE A 198 -6.47 -18.11 4.25
C ILE A 198 -7.47 -19.20 4.65
N SER A 199 -7.48 -20.33 3.96
CA SER A 199 -8.31 -21.50 4.29
C SER A 199 -7.97 -22.08 5.66
N ASP A 200 -6.69 -22.29 5.95
CA ASP A 200 -6.23 -22.78 7.26
C ASP A 200 -6.69 -21.82 8.38
N TYR A 201 -6.51 -20.52 8.19
CA TYR A 201 -6.99 -19.50 9.14
C TYR A 201 -8.51 -19.53 9.30
N ALA A 202 -9.26 -19.71 8.21
CA ALA A 202 -10.71 -19.78 8.26
C ALA A 202 -11.18 -20.96 9.12
N HIS A 203 -10.54 -22.13 8.97
CA HIS A 203 -10.84 -23.32 9.78
C HIS A 203 -10.57 -23.08 11.26
N GLU A 204 -9.46 -22.43 11.60
CA GLU A 204 -9.15 -22.02 12.98
C GLU A 204 -10.22 -21.07 13.55
N ARG A 205 -10.66 -20.08 12.78
CA ARG A 205 -11.69 -19.11 13.20
C ARG A 205 -13.05 -19.76 13.39
N TRP A 206 -13.44 -20.62 12.45
CA TRP A 206 -14.68 -21.38 12.51
C TRP A 206 -14.72 -22.33 13.70
N ALA A 207 -13.62 -23.02 14.00
CA ALA A 207 -13.51 -23.87 15.19
C ALA A 207 -13.66 -23.09 16.50
N ALA A 208 -13.29 -21.80 16.48
CA ALA A 208 -13.44 -20.88 17.60
C ALA A 208 -14.74 -20.05 17.59
N SER A 209 -15.68 -20.33 16.67
CA SER A 209 -16.92 -19.55 16.47
C SER A 209 -16.67 -18.05 16.30
N ARG A 210 -15.61 -17.68 15.56
CA ARG A 210 -15.26 -16.28 15.28
C ARG A 210 -15.49 -15.95 13.81
N GLU A 211 -15.95 -14.73 13.56
CA GLU A 211 -16.15 -14.21 12.21
C GLU A 211 -14.83 -13.99 11.47
N ILE A 212 -14.92 -13.95 10.14
CA ILE A 212 -13.80 -13.70 9.22
C ILE A 212 -14.14 -12.43 8.43
N GLU A 213 -13.19 -11.51 8.31
CA GLU A 213 -13.33 -10.32 7.47
C GLU A 213 -13.63 -10.75 6.01
N PRO A 214 -14.76 -10.34 5.40
CA PRO A 214 -15.18 -10.80 4.07
C PRO A 214 -14.11 -10.66 2.98
N LEU A 215 -13.38 -9.54 2.97
CA LEU A 215 -12.31 -9.27 2.00
C LEU A 215 -11.10 -10.19 2.16
N PHE A 216 -10.97 -10.90 3.28
CA PHE A 216 -9.89 -11.86 3.51
C PHE A 216 -9.91 -13.01 2.51
N TRP A 217 -11.10 -13.35 1.98
CA TRP A 217 -11.28 -14.39 0.97
C TRP A 217 -10.98 -13.94 -0.46
N ARG A 218 -10.82 -12.64 -0.72
CA ARG A 218 -10.66 -12.11 -2.09
C ARG A 218 -9.50 -12.76 -2.87
N PRO A 219 -8.30 -12.98 -2.29
CA PRO A 219 -7.21 -13.67 -3.01
C PRO A 219 -7.51 -15.13 -3.37
N VAL A 220 -8.46 -15.78 -2.67
CA VAL A 220 -8.76 -17.21 -2.84
C VAL A 220 -9.43 -17.50 -4.18
N ALA A 221 -10.16 -16.52 -4.75
CA ALA A 221 -10.99 -16.70 -5.93
C ALA A 221 -10.25 -17.32 -7.12
N ALA A 222 -9.03 -16.86 -7.39
CA ALA A 222 -8.22 -17.32 -8.53
C ALA A 222 -7.60 -18.72 -8.33
N PHE A 223 -7.67 -19.30 -7.13
CA PHE A 223 -6.95 -20.52 -6.76
C PHE A 223 -7.84 -21.61 -6.18
N LEU A 224 -9.17 -21.54 -6.36
CA LEU A 224 -10.09 -22.58 -5.89
C LEU A 224 -9.69 -23.96 -6.41
N ASP A 225 -9.57 -24.92 -5.49
CA ASP A 225 -9.39 -26.34 -5.74
C ASP A 225 -10.47 -27.14 -5.00
N GLU A 226 -10.38 -28.48 -5.01
CA GLU A 226 -11.38 -29.34 -4.36
C GLU A 226 -11.52 -29.11 -2.85
N ASN A 227 -10.46 -28.65 -2.17
CA ASN A 227 -10.53 -28.35 -0.74
C ASN A 227 -11.17 -26.97 -0.52
N LEU A 228 -10.74 -25.96 -1.26
CA LEU A 228 -11.28 -24.60 -1.16
C LEU A 228 -12.74 -24.52 -1.61
N LEU A 229 -13.20 -25.42 -2.49
CA LEU A 229 -14.62 -25.53 -2.84
C LEU A 229 -15.50 -25.95 -1.66
N GLN A 230 -14.98 -26.76 -0.72
CA GLN A 230 -15.71 -27.11 0.50
C GLN A 230 -15.88 -25.89 1.41
N ASP A 231 -14.89 -25.01 1.45
CA ASP A 231 -15.00 -23.73 2.15
C ASP A 231 -16.09 -22.85 1.52
N MET A 232 -16.16 -22.81 0.18
CA MET A 232 -17.21 -22.07 -0.52
C MET A 232 -18.60 -22.66 -0.24
N GLU A 233 -18.75 -23.99 -0.23
CA GLU A 233 -20.00 -24.66 0.15
C GLU A 233 -20.44 -24.28 1.55
N ARG A 234 -19.51 -24.24 2.52
CA ARG A 234 -19.78 -23.78 3.88
C ARG A 234 -20.25 -22.33 3.89
N LEU A 235 -19.55 -21.44 3.19
CA LEU A 235 -19.91 -20.02 3.12
C LEU A 235 -21.28 -19.80 2.47
N PHE A 236 -21.66 -20.61 1.45
CA PHE A 236 -23.00 -20.58 0.87
C PHE A 236 -24.09 -21.08 1.83
N ALA A 237 -23.76 -22.01 2.73
CA ALA A 237 -24.69 -22.57 3.72
C ALA A 237 -24.80 -21.72 5.00
N SER A 238 -23.98 -20.67 5.14
CA SER A 238 -23.99 -19.79 6.30
C SER A 238 -25.28 -18.98 6.41
N ASP A 239 -25.74 -18.75 7.64
CA ASP A 239 -26.85 -17.83 7.94
C ASP A 239 -26.44 -16.35 7.76
N ASN A 240 -25.14 -16.05 7.65
CA ASN A 240 -24.64 -14.71 7.38
C ASN A 240 -24.71 -14.39 5.88
N PRO A 241 -25.56 -13.43 5.44
CA PRO A 241 -25.69 -13.09 4.03
C PRO A 241 -24.37 -12.62 3.41
N VAL A 242 -23.50 -11.97 4.18
CA VAL A 242 -22.20 -11.50 3.69
C VAL A 242 -21.28 -12.66 3.30
N GLU A 243 -21.29 -13.75 4.08
CA GLU A 243 -20.52 -14.95 3.75
C GLU A 243 -21.03 -15.60 2.45
N ASN A 244 -22.36 -15.63 2.23
CA ASN A 244 -22.91 -16.13 0.97
C ASN A 244 -22.48 -15.25 -0.23
N LYS A 245 -22.40 -13.92 -0.05
CA LYS A 245 -21.90 -13.00 -1.09
C LYS A 245 -20.42 -13.26 -1.40
N VAL A 246 -19.60 -13.52 -0.38
CA VAL A 246 -18.18 -13.90 -0.54
C VAL A 246 -18.07 -15.16 -1.40
N ALA A 247 -18.80 -16.22 -1.05
CA ALA A 247 -18.77 -17.47 -1.80
C ALA A 247 -19.15 -17.26 -3.28
N ALA A 248 -20.16 -16.44 -3.53
CA ALA A 248 -20.61 -16.10 -4.88
C ALA A 248 -19.53 -15.35 -5.67
N LEU A 249 -18.87 -14.36 -5.07
CA LEU A 249 -17.79 -13.61 -5.72
C LEU A 249 -16.55 -14.47 -5.97
N CYS A 250 -16.15 -15.33 -5.03
CA CYS A 250 -15.05 -16.26 -5.22
C CYS A 250 -15.33 -17.22 -6.37
N CYS A 251 -16.52 -17.84 -6.39
CA CYS A 251 -16.90 -18.76 -7.46
C CYS A 251 -17.05 -18.07 -8.83
N LEU A 252 -17.55 -16.83 -8.87
CA LEU A 252 -17.66 -16.05 -10.11
C LEU A 252 -16.28 -15.70 -10.69
N ASN A 253 -15.28 -15.42 -9.85
CA ASN A 253 -13.95 -15.00 -10.31
C ASN A 253 -12.96 -16.16 -10.44
N SER A 254 -13.38 -17.40 -10.18
CA SER A 254 -12.55 -18.59 -10.37
C SER A 254 -12.57 -19.12 -11.80
N GLU A 255 -11.48 -19.74 -12.23
CA GLU A 255 -11.40 -20.49 -13.49
C GLU A 255 -11.84 -21.96 -13.33
N GLU A 256 -12.03 -22.45 -12.10
CA GLU A 256 -12.40 -23.84 -11.81
C GLU A 256 -13.86 -24.12 -12.23
N PRO A 257 -14.12 -25.08 -13.15
CA PRO A 257 -15.47 -25.41 -13.60
C PRO A 257 -16.43 -25.78 -12.47
N LYS A 258 -15.96 -26.55 -11.47
CA LYS A 258 -16.78 -26.93 -10.31
C LYS A 258 -17.24 -25.71 -9.49
N ALA A 259 -16.47 -24.62 -9.48
CA ALA A 259 -16.87 -23.38 -8.82
C ALA A 259 -18.08 -22.73 -9.54
N LYS A 260 -18.12 -22.78 -10.89
CA LYS A 260 -19.26 -22.28 -11.67
C LYS A 260 -20.51 -23.11 -11.45
N GLU A 261 -20.35 -24.44 -11.38
CA GLU A 261 -21.44 -25.35 -11.06
C GLU A 261 -22.00 -25.08 -9.66
N LEU A 262 -21.12 -24.85 -8.67
CA LEU A 262 -21.52 -24.50 -7.32
C LEU A 262 -22.32 -23.18 -7.30
N LEU A 263 -21.81 -22.13 -7.95
CA LEU A 263 -22.53 -20.85 -8.08
C LEU A 263 -23.89 -21.00 -8.76
N ALA A 264 -24.01 -21.88 -9.76
CA ALA A 264 -25.27 -22.12 -10.48
C ALA A 264 -26.39 -22.68 -9.58
N LYS A 265 -26.05 -23.32 -8.46
CA LYS A 265 -27.02 -23.77 -7.44
C LYS A 265 -27.67 -22.59 -6.68
N HIS A 266 -27.10 -21.38 -6.78
CA HIS A 266 -27.56 -20.16 -6.10
C HIS A 266 -27.96 -19.07 -7.11
N PRO A 267 -29.06 -19.24 -7.88
CA PRO A 267 -29.37 -18.40 -9.05
C PRO A 267 -29.56 -16.91 -8.71
N LYS A 268 -30.11 -16.60 -7.53
CA LYS A 268 -30.26 -15.20 -7.08
C LYS A 268 -28.91 -14.52 -6.87
N LEU A 269 -28.00 -15.16 -6.14
CA LEU A 269 -26.66 -14.63 -5.89
C LEU A 269 -25.86 -14.55 -7.18
N LYS A 270 -25.92 -15.61 -8.02
CA LYS A 270 -25.31 -15.63 -9.36
C LYS A 270 -25.70 -14.40 -10.18
N ALA A 271 -27.00 -14.13 -10.32
CA ALA A 271 -27.48 -12.97 -11.06
C ALA A 271 -26.93 -11.64 -10.49
N GLN A 272 -26.87 -11.51 -9.16
CA GLN A 272 -26.37 -10.30 -8.48
C GLN A 272 -24.87 -10.07 -8.64
N VAL A 273 -24.05 -11.12 -8.71
CA VAL A 273 -22.60 -10.98 -8.95
C VAL A 273 -22.29 -10.80 -10.44
N GLU A 274 -23.03 -11.46 -11.34
CA GLU A 274 -22.87 -11.32 -12.80
C GLU A 274 -23.25 -9.91 -13.29
N ASN A 275 -24.32 -9.34 -12.75
CA ASN A 275 -24.75 -7.97 -13.08
C ASN A 275 -24.02 -6.88 -12.26
N LYS A 276 -23.03 -7.27 -11.45
CA LYS A 276 -22.23 -6.38 -10.58
C LYS A 276 -23.05 -5.57 -9.57
N THR A 277 -24.24 -6.04 -9.18
CA THR A 277 -24.97 -5.47 -8.02
C THR A 277 -24.18 -5.73 -6.73
N ILE A 278 -23.51 -6.88 -6.65
CA ILE A 278 -22.62 -7.25 -5.56
C ILE A 278 -21.19 -7.31 -6.10
N THR A 279 -20.27 -6.65 -5.41
CA THR A 279 -18.85 -6.56 -5.71
C THR A 279 -18.05 -6.58 -4.40
N TRP A 280 -16.73 -6.74 -4.48
CA TRP A 280 -15.87 -6.60 -3.29
C TRP A 280 -15.97 -5.22 -2.61
N LYS A 281 -16.39 -4.17 -3.33
CA LYS A 281 -16.50 -2.80 -2.80
C LYS A 281 -17.72 -2.58 -1.90
N ASN A 282 -18.82 -3.29 -2.15
CA ASN A 282 -20.09 -3.15 -1.43
C ASN A 282 -20.50 -4.46 -0.75
N ILE A 283 -19.54 -5.32 -0.43
CA ILE A 283 -19.82 -6.67 0.09
C ILE A 283 -20.43 -6.65 1.49
N LYS A 284 -20.12 -5.60 2.27
CA LYS A 284 -20.59 -5.37 3.64
C LYS A 284 -21.93 -4.63 3.70
N ASP A 285 -22.39 -4.07 2.58
CA ASP A 285 -23.69 -3.38 2.46
C ASP A 285 -24.82 -4.41 2.29
#